data_AF-A0A947C136-F1
#
_entry.id   AF-A0A947C136-F1
#
_cell.length_a   1.000
_cell.length_b   1.000
_cell.length_c   1.000
_cell.angle_alpha   90.00
_cell.angle_beta   90.00
_cell.angle_gamma   90.00
#
_symmetry.space_group_name_H-M   'P 1'
#
loop_
_entity.id
_entity.type
_entity.pdbx_description
1 polymer ?
#
loop_
_entity_poly.entity_id
_entity_poly.type
_entity_poly.pdbx_seq_one_letter_code
_entity_poly.pdbx_strand_id
1 'polypeptide(L)'
;KELSNDERQALKDEYHGNTLLSSYVKALGFTLAKTELGIWKLYLVNSSLDEDLKTSVYQEFETELGYTIDFFKELSGEEQYLWFRPWLQESIDLRSAMIHPLNLCQLESLRRGDNELLCNSVTGIACGMLTTG
;
A
#
# COMPACT_ATOMS: atom_id res chain seq x y z
N LYS A 1 22.87 0.48 -3.88
CA LYS A 1 24.16 0.21 -3.18
C LYS A 1 23.79 -0.68 -2.00
N GLU A 2 24.23 -1.94 -1.99
CA GLU A 2 23.86 -2.86 -0.91
C GLU A 2 24.61 -2.49 0.38
N LEU A 3 23.89 -2.54 1.50
CA LEU A 3 24.49 -2.36 2.83
C LEU A 3 25.31 -3.61 3.17
N SER A 4 26.50 -3.40 3.72
CA SER A 4 27.30 -4.46 4.35
C SER A 4 26.56 -5.06 5.56
N ASN A 5 26.97 -6.25 6.00
CA ASN A 5 26.37 -6.90 7.16
C ASN A 5 26.49 -6.05 8.44
N ASP A 6 27.61 -5.36 8.62
CA ASP A 6 27.83 -4.48 9.78
C ASP A 6 26.89 -3.26 9.74
N GLU A 7 26.70 -2.65 8.56
CA GLU A 7 25.75 -1.54 8.38
C GLU A 7 24.29 -1.98 8.60
N ARG A 8 23.92 -3.18 8.14
CA ARG A 8 22.59 -3.77 8.38
C ARG A 8 22.35 -3.99 9.86
N GLN A 9 23.33 -4.55 10.57
CA GLN A 9 23.19 -4.79 12.01
C GLN A 9 23.09 -3.47 12.78
N ALA A 10 23.92 -2.47 12.45
CA ALA A 10 23.85 -1.15 13.08
C ALA A 10 22.47 -0.49 12.88
N LEU A 11 21.85 -0.64 11.71
CA LEU A 11 20.51 -0.13 11.44
C LEU A 11 19.43 -0.84 12.28
N LYS A 12 19.55 -2.16 12.47
CA LYS A 12 18.64 -2.92 13.34
C LYS A 12 18.78 -2.50 14.80
N ASP A 13 20.02 -2.35 15.27
CA ASP A 13 20.30 -1.89 16.62
C ASP A 13 19.71 -0.49 16.86
N GLU A 14 19.87 0.42 15.89
CA GLU A 14 19.26 1.75 15.92
C GLU A 14 17.72 1.67 15.92
N TYR A 15 17.11 0.82 15.10
CA TYR A 15 15.66 0.62 15.11
C TYR A 15 15.13 0.17 16.49
N HIS A 16 15.85 -0.72 17.17
CA HIS A 16 15.47 -1.19 18.51
C HIS A 16 15.70 -0.14 19.61
N GLY A 17 16.75 0.68 19.49
CA GLY A 17 17.10 1.72 20.47
C GLY A 17 16.40 3.06 20.27
N ASN A 18 15.96 3.37 19.05
CA ASN A 18 15.43 4.67 18.66
C ASN A 18 13.91 4.63 18.45
N THR A 19 13.17 5.26 19.37
CA THR A 19 11.70 5.31 19.32
C THR A 19 11.19 6.05 18.08
N LEU A 20 11.91 7.07 17.59
CA LEU A 20 11.51 7.81 16.40
C LEU A 20 11.59 6.92 15.16
N LEU A 21 12.71 6.24 14.94
CA LEU A 21 12.87 5.31 13.81
C LEU A 21 11.83 4.18 13.87
N SER A 22 11.64 3.58 15.05
CA SER A 22 10.59 2.57 15.26
C SER A 22 9.19 3.08 14.88
N SER A 23 8.88 4.33 15.21
CA SER A 23 7.59 4.93 14.87
C SER A 23 7.38 5.09 13.36
N TYR A 24 8.43 5.44 12.61
CA TYR A 24 8.36 5.53 11.15
C TYR A 24 8.17 4.16 10.49
N VAL A 25 8.85 3.13 10.98
CA VAL A 25 8.66 1.75 10.47
C VAL A 25 7.23 1.26 10.76
N LYS A 26 6.67 1.58 11.93
CA LYS A 26 5.26 1.27 12.24
C LYS A 26 4.29 2.02 11.32
N ALA A 27 4.56 3.28 11.01
CA ALA A 27 3.78 4.05 10.05
C ALA A 27 3.88 3.44 8.64
N LEU A 28 5.07 2.99 8.23
CA LEU A 28 5.27 2.24 6.98
C LEU A 28 4.42 0.97 6.95
N GLY A 29 4.40 0.18 8.04
CA GLY A 29 3.55 -1.01 8.15
C GLY A 29 2.07 -0.70 7.99
N PHE A 30 1.60 0.41 8.57
CA PHE A 30 0.22 0.86 8.39
C PHE A 30 -0.11 1.24 6.94
N THR A 31 0.83 1.86 6.22
CA THR A 31 0.66 2.15 4.79
C THR A 31 0.69 0.87 3.96
N LEU A 32 1.65 -0.03 4.20
CA LEU A 32 1.77 -1.32 3.50
C LEU A 32 0.51 -2.17 3.65
N ALA A 33 -0.11 -2.18 4.85
CA ALA A 33 -1.36 -2.89 5.12
C ALA A 33 -2.55 -2.42 4.27
N LYS A 34 -2.45 -1.24 3.63
CA LYS A 34 -3.51 -0.65 2.79
C LYS A 34 -3.14 -0.59 1.32
N THR A 35 -1.92 -0.97 0.95
CA THR A 35 -1.43 -0.88 -0.43
C THR A 35 -1.99 -2.02 -1.25
N GLU A 36 -2.82 -1.71 -2.24
CA GLU A 36 -3.50 -2.68 -3.10
C GLU A 36 -3.02 -2.56 -4.55
N LEU A 37 -1.84 -3.13 -4.84
CA LEU A 37 -1.23 -3.05 -6.18
C LEU A 37 -2.11 -3.68 -7.27
N GLY A 38 -2.87 -4.73 -6.93
CA GLY A 38 -3.82 -5.37 -7.84
C GLY A 38 -4.95 -4.44 -8.27
N ILE A 39 -5.50 -3.64 -7.34
CA ILE A 39 -6.51 -2.64 -7.66
C ILE A 39 -5.90 -1.56 -8.54
N TRP A 40 -4.72 -1.05 -8.17
CA TRP A 40 -4.03 -0.04 -8.99
C TRP A 40 -3.73 -0.52 -10.42
N LYS A 41 -3.35 -1.79 -10.60
CA LYS A 41 -3.18 -2.40 -11.93
C LYS A 41 -4.44 -2.27 -12.79
N LEU A 42 -5.62 -2.46 -12.19
CA LEU A 42 -6.88 -2.31 -12.92
C LEU A 42 -7.07 -0.88 -13.43
N TYR A 43 -6.77 0.13 -12.62
CA TYR A 43 -6.80 1.54 -13.07
C TYR A 43 -5.77 1.80 -14.17
N LEU A 44 -4.55 1.29 -14.02
CA LEU A 44 -3.49 1.49 -15.00
C LEU A 44 -3.86 0.88 -16.36
N VAL A 45 -4.36 -0.35 -16.38
CA VAL A 45 -4.80 -1.04 -17.61
C VAL A 45 -5.95 -0.28 -18.30
N ASN A 46 -6.88 0.29 -17.54
CA ASN A 46 -8.02 1.07 -18.07
C ASN A 46 -7.69 2.54 -18.39
N SER A 47 -6.44 2.97 -18.20
CA SER A 47 -6.01 4.32 -18.57
C SER A 47 -5.77 4.47 -20.08
N SER A 48 -5.68 5.70 -20.55
CA SER A 48 -5.39 6.04 -21.95
C SER A 48 -3.90 6.02 -22.29
N LEU A 49 -3.05 5.47 -21.42
CA LEU A 49 -1.61 5.35 -21.64
C LEU A 49 -1.29 4.24 -22.66
N ASP A 50 -0.09 4.29 -23.23
CA ASP A 50 0.42 3.23 -24.11
C ASP A 50 0.72 1.95 -23.32
N GLU A 51 0.52 0.78 -23.95
CA GLU A 51 0.66 -0.53 -23.29
C GLU A 51 2.08 -0.81 -22.79
N ASP A 52 3.10 -0.37 -23.52
CA ASP A 52 4.50 -0.51 -23.11
C ASP A 52 4.76 0.29 -21.82
N LEU A 53 4.21 1.51 -21.74
CA LEU A 53 4.34 2.37 -20.57
C LEU A 53 3.56 1.81 -19.37
N LYS A 54 2.35 1.28 -19.59
CA LYS A 54 1.59 0.59 -18.53
C LYS A 54 2.40 -0.58 -17.96
N THR A 55 3.04 -1.35 -18.82
CA THR A 55 3.83 -2.52 -18.41
C THR A 55 5.07 -2.10 -17.64
N SER A 56 5.84 -1.13 -18.14
CA SER A 56 7.07 -0.67 -17.48
C SER A 56 6.76 -0.04 -16.11
N VAL A 57 5.76 0.83 -16.05
CA VAL A 57 5.35 1.49 -14.79
C VAL A 57 4.85 0.46 -13.78
N TYR A 58 4.05 -0.52 -14.19
CA TYR A 58 3.61 -1.56 -13.26
C TYR A 58 4.80 -2.35 -12.68
N GLN A 59 5.76 -2.73 -13.52
CA GLN A 59 6.96 -3.46 -13.10
C GLN A 59 7.84 -2.66 -12.14
N GLU A 60 8.01 -1.36 -12.37
CA GLU A 60 8.76 -0.48 -11.47
C GLU A 60 8.13 -0.43 -10.07
N PHE A 61 6.80 -0.24 -9.99
CA PHE A 61 6.09 -0.20 -8.72
C PHE A 61 6.04 -1.55 -8.01
N GLU A 62 5.88 -2.65 -8.75
CA GLU A 62 5.93 -4.01 -8.20
C GLU A 62 7.30 -4.31 -7.59
N THR A 63 8.37 -3.92 -8.29
CA THR A 63 9.76 -4.08 -7.82
C THR A 63 10.02 -3.25 -6.56
N GLU A 64 9.64 -1.96 -6.58
CA GLU A 64 9.85 -1.06 -5.43
C GLU A 64 9.04 -1.48 -4.20
N LEU A 65 7.80 -1.93 -4.41
CA LEU A 65 6.98 -2.48 -3.32
C LEU A 65 7.64 -3.73 -2.72
N GLY A 66 8.20 -4.61 -3.57
CA GLY A 66 8.98 -5.77 -3.13
C GLY A 66 10.15 -5.36 -2.24
N TYR A 67 10.99 -4.43 -2.68
CA TYR A 67 12.11 -3.92 -1.88
C TYR A 67 11.67 -3.27 -0.57
N THR A 68 10.54 -2.56 -0.59
CA THR A 68 9.97 -1.93 0.61
C THR A 68 9.50 -2.97 1.62
N ILE A 69 8.83 -4.03 1.16
CA ILE A 69 8.39 -5.15 2.01
C ILE A 69 9.61 -5.88 2.60
N ASP A 70 10.61 -6.17 1.78
CA ASP A 70 11.84 -6.83 2.23
C ASP A 70 12.57 -5.99 3.28
N PHE A 71 12.73 -4.69 3.03
CA PHE A 71 13.29 -3.74 4.00
C PHE A 71 12.51 -3.75 5.32
N PHE A 72 11.18 -3.66 5.23
CA PHE A 72 10.31 -3.63 6.40
C PHE A 72 10.45 -4.91 7.24
N LYS A 73 10.38 -6.08 6.61
CA LYS A 73 10.49 -7.38 7.28
C LYS A 73 11.89 -7.58 7.86
N GLU A 74 12.93 -7.24 7.12
CA GLU A 74 14.31 -7.40 7.58
C GLU A 74 14.63 -6.51 8.78
N LEU A 75 14.17 -5.26 8.76
CA LEU A 75 14.42 -4.28 9.82
C LEU A 75 13.57 -4.54 11.06
N SER A 76 12.27 -4.82 10.88
CA SER A 76 11.35 -5.05 11.99
C SER A 76 11.47 -6.45 12.60
N GLY A 77 11.84 -7.45 11.80
CA GLY A 77 11.79 -8.87 12.16
C GLY A 77 10.39 -9.48 12.12
N GLU A 78 9.40 -8.78 11.57
CA GLU A 78 7.98 -9.10 11.70
C GLU A 78 7.34 -9.40 10.34
N GLU A 79 6.51 -10.45 10.29
CA GLU A 79 5.82 -10.86 9.05
C GLU A 79 4.50 -10.12 8.83
N GLN A 80 3.82 -9.73 9.90
CA GLN A 80 2.51 -9.08 9.85
C GLN A 80 2.67 -7.57 9.95
N TYR A 81 2.25 -6.79 8.96
CA TYR A 81 2.52 -5.34 8.91
C TYR A 81 2.10 -4.55 10.16
N LEU A 82 1.04 -5.01 10.83
CA LEU A 82 0.49 -4.40 12.04
C LEU A 82 0.58 -5.31 13.26
N TRP A 83 1.68 -6.06 13.42
CA TRP A 83 1.94 -6.94 14.56
C TRP A 83 1.71 -6.26 15.93
N PHE A 84 2.00 -4.96 16.02
CA PHE A 84 1.84 -4.14 17.23
C PHE A 84 0.38 -3.71 17.49
N ARG A 85 -0.53 -3.85 16.52
CA ARG A 85 -1.97 -3.58 16.62
C ARG A 85 -2.78 -4.57 15.74
N PRO A 86 -2.90 -5.86 16.11
CA PRO A 86 -3.59 -6.85 15.28
C PRO A 86 -5.05 -6.51 14.97
N TRP A 87 -5.76 -5.91 15.94
CA TRP A 87 -7.14 -5.45 15.74
C TRP A 87 -7.28 -4.40 14.62
N LEU A 88 -6.21 -3.62 14.38
CA LEU A 88 -6.20 -2.61 13.32
C LEU A 88 -6.02 -3.27 11.95
N GLN A 89 -5.23 -4.34 11.86
CA GLN A 89 -5.12 -5.16 10.66
C GLN A 89 -6.49 -5.73 10.28
N GLU A 90 -7.15 -6.40 11.22
CA GLU A 90 -8.47 -6.98 11.00
C GLU A 90 -9.50 -5.91 10.56
N SER A 91 -9.44 -4.73 11.18
CA SER A 91 -10.28 -3.59 10.78
C SER A 91 -9.99 -3.10 9.36
N ILE A 92 -8.74 -3.11 8.91
CA ILE A 92 -8.38 -2.77 7.53
C ILE A 92 -8.89 -3.86 6.59
N ASP A 93 -8.62 -5.13 6.87
CA ASP A 93 -9.00 -6.26 6.02
C ASP A 93 -10.51 -6.30 5.76
N LEU A 94 -11.31 -6.12 6.82
CA LEU A 94 -12.78 -6.06 6.72
C LEU A 94 -13.26 -4.87 5.87
N ARG A 95 -12.57 -3.74 5.92
CA ARG A 95 -12.91 -2.56 5.10
C ARG A 95 -12.46 -2.76 3.66
N SER A 96 -11.26 -3.30 3.41
CA SER A 96 -10.73 -3.54 2.07
C SER A 96 -11.68 -4.42 1.24
N ALA A 97 -12.27 -5.45 1.85
CA ALA A 97 -13.29 -6.30 1.20
C ALA A 97 -14.50 -5.52 0.66
N MET A 98 -14.85 -4.39 1.30
CA MET A 98 -15.95 -3.50 0.88
C MET A 98 -15.49 -2.36 -0.03
N ILE A 99 -14.21 -1.98 0.03
CA ILE A 99 -13.61 -0.93 -0.80
C ILE A 99 -13.36 -1.43 -2.23
N HIS A 100 -12.89 -2.66 -2.41
CA HIS A 100 -12.56 -3.20 -3.74
C HIS A 100 -13.74 -3.16 -4.73
N PRO A 101 -14.98 -3.53 -4.36
CA PRO A 101 -16.14 -3.33 -5.23
C PRO A 101 -16.37 -1.85 -5.61
N LEU A 102 -16.14 -0.91 -4.67
CA LEU A 102 -16.28 0.51 -4.95
C LEU A 102 -15.24 1.00 -5.96
N ASN A 103 -14.00 0.46 -5.93
CA ASN A 103 -13.00 0.74 -6.96
C ASN A 103 -13.47 0.29 -8.35
N LEU A 104 -14.13 -0.86 -8.45
CA LEU A 104 -14.71 -1.32 -9.72
C LEU A 104 -15.88 -0.44 -10.16
N CYS A 105 -16.74 -0.01 -9.23
CA CYS A 105 -17.79 0.97 -9.52
C CYS A 105 -17.22 2.29 -10.03
N GLN A 106 -16.10 2.75 -9.47
CA GLN A 106 -15.40 3.96 -9.91
C GLN A 106 -14.85 3.81 -11.34
N LEU A 107 -14.27 2.67 -11.69
CA LEU A 107 -13.83 2.39 -13.07
C LEU A 107 -15.02 2.41 -14.04
N GLU A 108 -16.11 1.77 -13.66
CA GLU A 108 -17.31 1.71 -14.50
C GLU A 108 -17.99 3.07 -14.64
N SER A 109 -17.98 3.90 -13.59
CA SER A 109 -18.52 5.26 -13.64
C SER A 109 -17.70 6.14 -14.60
N LEU A 110 -16.37 6.01 -14.58
CA LEU A 110 -15.50 6.69 -15.55
C LEU A 110 -15.79 6.24 -16.98
N ARG A 111 -15.98 4.93 -17.20
CA ARG A 111 -16.29 4.38 -18.52
C ARG A 111 -17.62 4.88 -19.08
N ARG A 112 -18.62 5.09 -18.23
CA ARG A 112 -19.96 5.54 -18.61
C ARG A 112 -20.13 7.07 -18.62
N GLY A 113 -19.19 7.80 -18.03
CA GLY A 113 -19.36 9.23 -17.74
C GLY A 113 -20.41 9.51 -16.66
N ASP A 114 -20.61 8.56 -15.72
CA ASP A 114 -21.57 8.68 -14.62
C ASP A 114 -20.95 9.42 -13.44
N ASN A 115 -21.17 10.73 -13.39
CA ASN A 115 -20.59 11.58 -12.34
C ASN A 115 -21.15 11.30 -10.94
N GLU A 116 -22.41 10.89 -10.83
CA GLU A 116 -23.03 10.62 -9.52
C GLU A 116 -22.40 9.37 -8.89
N LEU A 117 -22.29 8.29 -9.67
CA LEU A 117 -21.62 7.07 -9.22
C LEU A 117 -20.13 7.31 -8.94
N LEU A 118 -19.48 8.16 -9.73
CA LEU A 118 -18.09 8.56 -9.49
C LEU A 118 -17.94 9.26 -8.13
N CYS A 119 -18.76 10.26 -7.82
CA CYS A 119 -18.71 10.96 -6.53
C CYS A 119 -19.00 10.02 -5.35
N ASN A 120 -20.00 9.13 -5.49
CA ASN A 120 -20.37 8.18 -4.45
C ASN A 120 -19.26 7.15 -4.19
N SER A 121 -18.66 6.60 -5.24
CA SER A 121 -17.55 5.64 -5.12
C SER A 121 -16.31 6.29 -4.52
N VAL A 122 -15.91 7.48 -4.97
CA VAL A 122 -14.79 8.25 -4.39
C VAL A 122 -15.02 8.50 -2.90
N THR A 123 -16.22 8.93 -2.51
CA THR A 123 -16.57 9.20 -1.11
C THR A 123 -16.52 7.92 -0.29
N GLY A 124 -17.10 6.83 -0.78
CA GLY A 124 -17.09 5.53 -0.10
C GLY A 124 -15.67 4.97 0.10
N ILE A 125 -14.82 5.06 -0.91
CA ILE A 125 -13.40 4.67 -0.83
C ILE A 125 -12.68 5.54 0.20
N ALA A 126 -12.85 6.86 0.17
CA ALA A 126 -12.22 7.77 1.13
C ALA A 126 -12.64 7.47 2.59
N CYS A 127 -13.93 7.26 2.83
CA CYS A 127 -14.44 6.84 4.14
C CYS A 127 -13.87 5.48 4.58
N GLY A 128 -13.72 4.55 3.64
CA GLY A 128 -13.15 3.23 3.91
C GLY A 128 -11.65 3.28 4.22
N MET A 129 -10.87 4.08 3.49
CA MET A 129 -9.41 4.17 3.64
C MET A 129 -8.99 4.92 4.91
N LEU A 130 -9.82 5.87 5.38
CA LEU A 130 -9.50 6.78 6.48
C LEU A 130 -8.15 7.49 6.23
N THR A 131 -7.29 7.58 7.25
CA THR A 131 -5.95 8.20 7.13
C THR A 131 -5.01 7.30 6.33
N THR A 132 -4.35 7.84 5.31
CA THR A 132 -3.42 7.09 4.44
C THR A 132 -2.00 7.65 4.45
N GLY A 133 -1.76 8.77 5.13
CA GLY A 133 -0.47 9.45 5.29
C GLY A 133 -0.52 10.44 6.44
#